data_AF-I0LCU1-F1
#
_entry.id   AF-I0LCU1-F1
#
_cell.length_a   1.000
_cell.length_b   1.000
_cell.length_c   1.000
_cell.angle_alpha   90.00
_cell.angle_beta   90.00
_cell.angle_gamma   90.00
#
_symmetry.space_group_name_H-M   'P 1'
#
loop_
_entity.id
_entity.type
_entity.pdbx_description
1 polymer ?
#
loop_
_entity_poly.entity_id
_entity_poly.type
_entity_poly.pdbx_seq_one_letter_code
_entity_poly.pdbx_strand_id
1 'polypeptide(L)'
;MQNQCWKDSWDAISYADGRMPDFPRATCELQGYAYDAKIRAARLARKVWNDPAYADRLEREAAALKQRFNHDFWIADREYYALALDADGRQVDALTSNIGHLLWSGIVDESRAGKVVDHLLGPRLFSGWGVRTLAEGEGRYNPIGYHVGTVWPFDNSIIAWGLGRYGYREEAGRICDAMLAASHYFDGRLPEAFAGYARSRTGYPVEYPTACSPQAWSSGTPLLLLRVMLGLEPQGEHLIIDPAVPPGMGRVELLDIPGRWGRVDALGRSRGSQDQETGG
;
A
#
# COMPACT_ATOMS: atom_id res chain seq x y z
N MET A 1 -5.79 22.51 -7.91
CA MET A 1 -5.01 21.30 -7.62
C MET A 1 -4.17 20.98 -8.85
N GLN A 2 -2.85 20.97 -8.71
CA GLN A 2 -1.94 20.74 -9.85
C GLN A 2 -1.78 19.24 -10.14
N ASN A 3 -1.49 18.44 -9.11
CA ASN A 3 -1.51 16.98 -9.21
C ASN A 3 -2.95 16.46 -9.07
N GLN A 4 -3.38 15.59 -9.97
CA GLN A 4 -4.70 14.93 -9.97
C GLN A 4 -4.55 13.47 -9.53
N CYS A 5 -3.84 13.28 -8.43
CA CYS A 5 -3.57 11.99 -7.79
C CYS A 5 -3.70 12.15 -6.27
N TRP A 6 -3.56 11.06 -5.52
CA TRP A 6 -3.68 11.13 -4.05
C TRP A 6 -2.58 11.99 -3.42
N LYS A 7 -1.36 11.99 -3.97
CA LYS A 7 -0.30 12.93 -3.60
C LYS A 7 -0.51 14.27 -4.32
N ASP A 8 -1.46 15.04 -3.84
CA ASP A 8 -1.99 16.21 -4.53
C ASP A 8 -1.17 17.50 -4.37
N SER A 9 -0.18 17.53 -3.46
CA SER A 9 0.65 18.70 -3.22
C SER A 9 1.50 19.01 -4.44
N TRP A 10 1.77 20.30 -4.67
CA TRP A 10 2.43 20.79 -5.89
C TRP A 10 3.83 20.20 -6.11
N ASP A 11 4.51 19.76 -5.05
CA ASP A 11 5.89 19.26 -5.03
C ASP A 11 5.99 17.72 -4.95
N ALA A 12 4.86 17.02 -4.90
CA ALA A 12 4.79 15.58 -4.63
C ALA A 12 5.36 14.68 -5.73
N ILE A 13 5.35 15.16 -6.98
CA ILE A 13 5.75 14.40 -8.16
C ILE A 13 7.00 15.03 -8.73
N SER A 14 8.16 14.42 -8.44
CA SER A 14 9.47 14.95 -8.77
C SER A 14 10.42 13.86 -9.23
N TYR A 15 11.43 14.26 -10.01
CA TYR A 15 12.60 13.43 -10.27
C TYR A 15 13.42 13.23 -8.99
N ALA A 16 14.31 12.24 -9.01
CA ALA A 16 15.18 11.91 -7.89
C ALA A 16 16.12 13.06 -7.49
N ASP A 17 16.51 13.89 -8.45
CA ASP A 17 17.29 15.11 -8.23
C ASP A 17 16.46 16.31 -7.69
N GLY A 18 15.14 16.14 -7.53
CA GLY A 18 14.23 17.17 -7.08
C GLY A 18 13.77 18.15 -8.17
N ARG A 19 14.03 17.92 -9.46
CA ARG A 19 13.38 18.68 -10.53
C ARG A 19 11.90 18.30 -10.64
N MET A 20 11.05 19.25 -11.02
CA MET A 20 9.64 18.98 -11.33
C MET A 20 9.50 18.59 -12.81
N PRO A 21 8.80 17.50 -13.14
CA PRO A 21 8.35 17.24 -14.50
C PRO A 21 7.22 18.19 -14.90
N ASP A 22 7.23 18.57 -16.18
CA ASP A 22 6.13 19.31 -16.81
C ASP A 22 4.85 18.47 -16.88
N PHE A 23 3.76 19.10 -17.33
CA PHE A 23 2.46 18.46 -17.52
C PHE A 23 2.27 18.00 -18.97
N PRO A 24 1.45 16.96 -19.22
CA PRO A 24 0.79 16.08 -18.25
C PRO A 24 1.75 15.06 -17.61
N ARG A 25 1.32 14.46 -16.49
CA ARG A 25 2.08 13.41 -15.77
C ARG A 25 1.23 12.17 -15.62
N ALA A 26 1.72 11.03 -16.12
CA ALA A 26 1.05 9.75 -15.95
C ALA A 26 1.60 9.05 -14.72
N THR A 27 1.01 9.30 -13.54
CA THR A 27 1.47 8.69 -12.28
C THR A 27 1.20 7.18 -12.25
N CYS A 28 2.08 6.43 -11.61
CA CYS A 28 2.07 4.97 -11.67
C CYS A 28 0.87 4.37 -10.96
N GLU A 29 0.44 4.92 -9.82
CA GLU A 29 -0.70 4.39 -9.06
C GLU A 29 -2.01 4.53 -9.84
N LEU A 30 -2.19 5.58 -10.64
CA LEU A 30 -3.37 5.73 -11.48
C LEU A 30 -3.44 4.63 -12.57
N GLN A 31 -2.29 4.17 -13.08
CA GLN A 31 -2.24 3.02 -13.98
C GLN A 31 -2.66 1.74 -13.25
N GLY A 32 -2.17 1.55 -12.02
CA GLY A 32 -2.60 0.46 -11.15
C GLY A 32 -4.10 0.49 -10.86
N TYR A 33 -4.66 1.65 -10.53
CA TYR A 33 -6.10 1.81 -10.27
C TYR A 33 -6.94 1.51 -11.50
N ALA A 34 -6.52 1.99 -12.67
CA ALA A 34 -7.19 1.69 -13.93
C ALA A 34 -7.16 0.17 -14.23
N TYR A 35 -6.03 -0.50 -13.97
CA TYR A 35 -5.92 -1.95 -14.10
C TYR A 35 -6.88 -2.70 -13.16
N ASP A 36 -6.83 -2.40 -11.85
CA ASP A 36 -7.69 -3.07 -10.85
C ASP A 36 -9.18 -2.81 -11.14
N ALA A 37 -9.54 -1.59 -11.54
CA ALA A 37 -10.90 -1.24 -11.94
C ALA A 37 -11.38 -2.08 -13.13
N LYS A 38 -10.55 -2.27 -14.17
CA LYS A 38 -10.90 -3.13 -15.32
C LYS A 38 -11.13 -4.58 -14.90
N ILE A 39 -10.26 -5.14 -14.06
CA ILE A 39 -10.39 -6.52 -13.56
C ILE A 39 -11.68 -6.69 -12.74
N ARG A 40 -11.96 -5.77 -11.81
CA ARG A 40 -13.18 -5.83 -10.98
C ARG A 40 -14.45 -5.58 -11.78
N ALA A 41 -14.41 -4.66 -12.75
CA ALA A 41 -15.53 -4.39 -13.65
C ALA A 41 -15.80 -5.59 -14.57
N ALA A 42 -14.78 -6.28 -15.08
CA ALA A 42 -14.96 -7.51 -15.85
C ALA A 42 -15.69 -8.59 -15.04
N ARG A 43 -15.34 -8.74 -13.76
CA ARG A 43 -16.07 -9.63 -12.84
C ARG A 43 -17.54 -9.26 -12.71
N LEU A 44 -17.86 -7.96 -12.58
CA LEU A 44 -19.25 -7.49 -12.50
C LEU A 44 -20.00 -7.72 -13.82
N ALA A 45 -19.37 -7.39 -14.95
CA ALA A 45 -19.93 -7.59 -16.28
C ALA A 45 -20.31 -9.07 -16.51
N ARG A 46 -19.41 -9.99 -16.12
CA ARG A 46 -19.64 -11.43 -16.26
C ARG A 46 -20.68 -11.98 -15.28
N LYS A 47 -20.68 -11.55 -14.02
CA LYS A 47 -21.48 -12.19 -12.95
C LYS A 47 -22.80 -11.48 -12.64
N VAL A 48 -22.95 -10.22 -13.00
CA VAL A 48 -24.07 -9.37 -12.57
C VAL A 48 -24.79 -8.74 -13.76
N TRP A 49 -24.04 -8.18 -14.71
CA TRP A 49 -24.65 -7.48 -15.86
C TRP A 49 -25.01 -8.39 -17.04
N ASN A 50 -24.59 -9.65 -16.99
CA ASN A 50 -24.78 -10.63 -18.07
C ASN A 50 -24.20 -10.13 -19.42
N ASP A 51 -23.03 -9.48 -19.36
CA ASP A 51 -22.29 -8.96 -20.52
C ASP A 51 -20.88 -9.58 -20.59
N PRO A 52 -20.77 -10.83 -21.09
CA PRO A 52 -19.48 -11.52 -21.18
C PRO A 52 -18.56 -10.86 -22.23
N ALA A 53 -19.10 -10.26 -23.28
CA ALA A 53 -18.30 -9.60 -24.31
C ALA A 53 -17.56 -8.38 -23.77
N TYR A 54 -18.23 -7.58 -22.92
CA TYR A 54 -17.59 -6.47 -22.24
C TYR A 54 -16.57 -6.95 -21.20
N ALA A 55 -16.88 -8.02 -20.46
CA ALA A 55 -15.93 -8.63 -19.53
C ALA A 55 -14.62 -9.04 -20.23
N ASP A 56 -14.72 -9.78 -21.34
CA ASP A 56 -13.56 -10.22 -22.11
C ASP A 56 -12.78 -9.04 -22.70
N ARG A 57 -13.46 -7.96 -23.11
CA ARG A 57 -12.80 -6.73 -23.56
C ARG A 57 -11.99 -6.09 -22.44
N LEU A 58 -12.58 -5.92 -21.25
CA LEU A 58 -11.91 -5.32 -20.09
C LEU A 58 -10.71 -6.15 -19.64
N GLU A 59 -10.81 -7.47 -19.64
CA GLU A 59 -9.71 -8.39 -19.31
C GLU A 59 -8.55 -8.26 -20.31
N ARG A 60 -8.84 -8.24 -21.63
CA ARG A 60 -7.82 -8.00 -22.67
C ARG A 60 -7.13 -6.65 -22.51
N GLU A 61 -7.90 -5.59 -22.28
CA GLU A 61 -7.35 -4.26 -22.07
C GLU A 61 -6.52 -4.15 -20.79
N ALA A 62 -6.91 -4.83 -19.71
CA ALA A 62 -6.16 -4.89 -18.47
C ALA A 62 -4.85 -5.65 -18.64
N ALA A 63 -4.85 -6.78 -19.34
CA ALA A 63 -3.64 -7.53 -19.67
C ALA A 63 -2.66 -6.68 -20.51
N ALA A 64 -3.16 -5.99 -21.53
CA ALA A 64 -2.35 -5.09 -22.35
C ALA A 64 -1.79 -3.90 -21.54
N LEU A 65 -2.57 -3.36 -20.59
CA LEU A 65 -2.11 -2.31 -19.67
C LEU A 65 -1.01 -2.84 -18.73
N LYS A 66 -1.20 -4.02 -18.12
CA LYS A 66 -0.19 -4.65 -17.26
C LYS A 66 1.13 -4.84 -18.03
N GLN A 67 1.08 -5.33 -19.26
CA GLN A 67 2.28 -5.51 -20.09
C GLN A 67 3.01 -4.18 -20.36
N ARG A 68 2.30 -3.16 -20.87
CA ARG A 68 2.92 -1.85 -21.15
C ARG A 68 3.46 -1.19 -19.88
N PHE A 69 2.70 -1.24 -18.78
CA PHE A 69 3.13 -0.67 -17.50
C PHE A 69 4.44 -1.29 -17.02
N ASN A 70 4.54 -2.63 -17.05
CA ASN A 70 5.75 -3.33 -16.64
C ASN A 70 6.94 -3.08 -17.59
N HIS A 71 6.70 -2.72 -18.84
CA HIS A 71 7.76 -2.31 -19.75
C HIS A 71 8.19 -0.86 -19.51
N ASP A 72 7.24 0.07 -19.55
CA ASP A 72 7.52 1.51 -19.64
C ASP A 72 7.87 2.15 -18.29
N PHE A 73 7.35 1.64 -17.16
CA PHE A 73 7.57 2.21 -15.84
C PHE A 73 8.72 1.58 -15.06
N TRP A 74 9.28 0.45 -15.50
CA TRP A 74 10.33 -0.22 -14.74
C TRP A 74 11.68 0.46 -14.93
N ILE A 75 12.31 0.88 -13.83
CA ILE A 75 13.64 1.47 -13.81
C ILE A 75 14.63 0.35 -13.48
N ALA A 76 15.21 -0.26 -14.52
CA ALA A 76 15.95 -1.51 -14.39
C ALA A 76 17.20 -1.42 -13.50
N ASP A 77 17.93 -0.31 -13.57
CA ASP A 77 19.14 -0.06 -12.77
C ASP A 77 18.85 0.19 -11.29
N ARG A 78 17.61 0.55 -10.94
CA ARG A 78 17.20 0.83 -9.57
C ARG A 78 16.23 -0.20 -8.97
N GLU A 79 15.73 -1.10 -9.80
CA GLU A 79 14.84 -2.20 -9.44
C GLU A 79 13.52 -1.76 -8.77
N TYR A 80 12.92 -0.67 -9.24
CA TYR A 80 11.57 -0.24 -8.86
C TYR A 80 10.83 0.45 -10.02
N TYR A 81 9.56 0.78 -9.80
CA TYR A 81 8.73 1.49 -10.77
C TYR A 81 8.86 3.01 -10.63
N ALA A 82 8.99 3.69 -11.76
CA ALA A 82 8.91 5.14 -11.86
C ALA A 82 7.64 5.67 -11.19
N LEU A 83 7.74 6.83 -10.56
CA LEU A 83 6.61 7.52 -9.95
C LEU A 83 5.60 7.97 -11.03
N ALA A 84 6.11 8.39 -12.18
CA ALA A 84 5.30 8.81 -13.32
C ALA A 84 6.07 8.68 -14.63
N LEU A 85 5.36 8.83 -15.75
CA LEU A 85 5.96 9.25 -17.02
C LEU A 85 5.63 10.73 -17.26
N ASP A 86 6.63 11.50 -17.72
CA ASP A 86 6.44 12.88 -18.15
C ASP A 86 5.81 12.97 -19.55
N ALA A 87 5.58 14.18 -20.05
CA ALA A 87 4.96 14.44 -21.35
C ALA A 87 5.74 13.85 -22.55
N ASP A 88 7.05 13.66 -22.39
CA ASP A 88 7.94 13.08 -23.40
C ASP A 88 8.12 11.56 -23.21
N GLY A 89 7.41 10.96 -22.24
CA GLY A 89 7.52 9.54 -21.90
C GLY A 89 8.74 9.19 -21.06
N ARG A 90 9.45 10.17 -20.49
CA ARG A 90 10.60 9.91 -19.60
C ARG A 90 10.12 9.49 -18.22
N GLN A 91 10.86 8.56 -17.61
CA GLN A 91 10.58 8.05 -16.28
C GLN A 91 10.92 9.11 -15.21
N VAL A 92 9.91 9.52 -14.45
CA VAL A 92 10.05 10.31 -13.22
C VAL A 92 10.49 9.36 -12.12
N ASP A 93 11.75 9.45 -11.74
CA ASP A 93 12.54 8.36 -11.17
C ASP A 93 12.70 8.40 -9.64
N ALA A 94 11.98 9.28 -8.94
CA ALA A 94 12.04 9.31 -7.48
C ALA A 94 11.36 8.08 -6.84
N LEU A 95 12.02 7.51 -5.83
CA LEU A 95 11.47 6.39 -5.07
C LEU A 95 10.41 6.86 -4.06
N THR A 96 9.19 6.32 -4.15
CA THR A 96 8.04 6.73 -3.33
C THR A 96 7.24 5.52 -2.84
N SER A 97 6.35 5.75 -1.86
CA SER A 97 5.39 4.74 -1.39
C SER A 97 4.39 4.25 -2.46
N ASN A 98 4.20 5.01 -3.54
CA ASN A 98 3.28 4.69 -4.63
C ASN A 98 3.50 3.28 -5.21
N ILE A 99 4.73 2.74 -5.15
CA ILE A 99 5.03 1.39 -5.60
C ILE A 99 4.25 0.31 -4.81
N GLY A 100 3.86 0.58 -3.56
CA GLY A 100 3.01 -0.34 -2.79
C GLY A 100 1.53 -0.33 -3.23
N HIS A 101 1.04 0.77 -3.78
CA HIS A 101 -0.28 0.81 -4.43
C HIS A 101 -0.30 -0.07 -5.70
N LEU A 102 0.84 -0.24 -6.37
CA LEU A 102 0.96 -1.15 -7.52
C LEU A 102 0.78 -2.61 -7.09
N LEU A 103 1.33 -3.00 -5.94
CA LEU A 103 1.08 -4.32 -5.34
C LEU A 103 -0.41 -4.47 -4.97
N TRP A 104 -1.01 -3.46 -4.35
CA TRP A 104 -2.46 -3.49 -4.04
C TRP A 104 -3.32 -3.78 -5.28
N SER A 105 -3.02 -3.08 -6.38
CA SER A 105 -3.78 -3.21 -7.63
C SER A 105 -3.56 -4.55 -8.36
N GLY A 106 -2.46 -5.27 -8.09
CA GLY A 106 -2.11 -6.47 -8.82
C GLY A 106 -1.44 -6.25 -10.18
N ILE A 107 -1.07 -5.01 -10.52
CA ILE A 107 -0.45 -4.68 -11.82
C ILE A 107 1.04 -5.09 -11.91
N VAL A 108 1.72 -5.25 -10.77
CA VAL A 108 3.15 -5.63 -10.73
C VAL A 108 3.33 -7.05 -11.29
N ASP A 109 4.39 -7.25 -12.08
CA ASP A 109 4.84 -8.60 -12.45
C ASP A 109 5.39 -9.31 -11.20
N GLU A 110 4.94 -10.54 -10.99
CA GLU A 110 5.28 -11.40 -9.87
C GLU A 110 6.80 -11.54 -9.69
N SER A 111 7.55 -11.57 -10.80
CA SER A 111 9.02 -11.64 -10.80
C SER A 111 9.72 -10.42 -10.18
N ARG A 112 9.03 -9.27 -10.08
CA ARG A 112 9.55 -8.00 -9.55
C ARG A 112 9.00 -7.64 -8.19
N ALA A 113 7.98 -8.35 -7.71
CA ALA A 113 7.32 -8.04 -6.45
C ALA A 113 8.29 -8.01 -5.27
N GLY A 114 9.25 -8.95 -5.21
CA GLY A 114 10.26 -9.00 -4.16
C GLY A 114 11.11 -7.74 -4.07
N LYS A 115 11.53 -7.19 -5.21
CA LYS A 115 12.29 -5.92 -5.26
C LYS A 115 11.48 -4.74 -4.76
N VAL A 116 10.19 -4.69 -5.11
CA VAL A 116 9.28 -3.66 -4.60
C VAL A 116 9.13 -3.77 -3.08
N VAL A 117 9.01 -4.98 -2.54
CA VAL A 117 8.96 -5.25 -1.10
C VAL A 117 10.24 -4.79 -0.40
N ASP A 118 11.41 -5.12 -0.96
CA ASP A 118 12.72 -4.71 -0.44
C ASP A 118 12.83 -3.19 -0.35
N HIS A 119 12.37 -2.45 -1.36
CA HIS A 119 12.37 -0.99 -1.33
C HIS A 119 11.39 -0.43 -0.28
N LEU A 120 10.16 -0.93 -0.24
CA LEU A 120 9.13 -0.47 0.69
C LEU A 120 9.54 -0.63 2.16
N LEU A 121 10.17 -1.76 2.51
CA LEU A 121 10.63 -2.06 3.86
C LEU A 121 12.11 -1.73 4.11
N GLY A 122 12.79 -1.21 3.09
CA GLY A 122 14.15 -0.73 3.19
C GLY A 122 14.25 0.57 3.99
N PRO A 123 15.43 0.91 4.53
CA PRO A 123 15.63 2.03 5.47
C PRO A 123 15.32 3.40 4.86
N ARG A 124 15.32 3.52 3.53
CA ARG A 124 15.01 4.78 2.83
C ARG A 124 13.51 5.11 2.89
N LEU A 125 12.63 4.11 2.82
CA LEU A 125 11.18 4.32 2.87
C LEU A 125 10.60 3.97 4.25
N PHE A 126 10.99 2.85 4.85
CA PHE A 126 10.44 2.43 6.14
C PHE A 126 11.16 3.08 7.30
N SER A 127 10.48 4.01 7.98
CA SER A 127 11.04 4.75 9.11
C SER A 127 11.07 3.96 10.42
N GLY A 128 10.47 2.78 10.47
CA GLY A 128 10.16 2.06 11.71
C GLY A 128 8.83 2.46 12.35
N TRP A 129 8.25 3.58 11.93
CA TRP A 129 6.86 3.95 12.21
C TRP A 129 5.93 3.67 11.03
N GLY A 130 6.46 3.55 9.81
CA GLY A 130 5.71 3.24 8.60
C GLY A 130 6.54 3.58 7.35
N VAL A 131 5.96 3.32 6.18
CA VAL A 131 6.50 3.70 4.87
C VAL A 131 6.25 5.19 4.64
N ARG A 132 7.31 5.93 4.32
CA ARG A 132 7.30 7.35 3.97
C ARG A 132 6.77 7.56 2.56
N THR A 133 6.17 8.72 2.33
CA THR A 133 5.66 9.13 1.00
C THR A 133 6.76 9.35 -0.06
N LEU A 134 7.98 9.67 0.38
CA LEU A 134 9.17 9.85 -0.45
C LEU A 134 10.38 9.30 0.30
N ALA A 135 11.25 8.60 -0.42
CA ALA A 135 12.42 7.97 0.16
C ALA A 135 13.43 9.00 0.68
N GLU A 136 14.10 8.66 1.78
CA GLU A 136 15.25 9.42 2.25
C GLU A 136 16.36 9.43 1.19
N GLY A 137 16.97 10.59 0.98
CA GLY A 137 17.98 10.84 -0.05
C GLY A 137 17.44 11.32 -1.40
N GLU A 138 16.13 11.29 -1.62
CA GLU A 138 15.52 11.94 -2.80
C GLU A 138 15.59 13.47 -2.65
N GLY A 139 15.80 14.20 -3.75
CA GLY A 139 16.13 15.64 -3.71
C GLY A 139 15.10 16.54 -3.02
N ARG A 140 13.84 16.13 -2.98
CA ARG A 140 12.75 16.85 -2.26
C ARG A 140 12.39 16.28 -0.89
N TYR A 141 13.09 15.24 -0.44
CA TYR A 141 12.76 14.59 0.82
C TYR A 141 12.80 15.57 2.00
N ASN A 142 11.68 15.66 2.70
CA ASN A 142 11.53 16.39 3.94
C ASN A 142 10.66 15.55 4.90
N PRO A 143 11.17 15.13 6.07
CA PRO A 143 10.42 14.31 7.01
C PRO A 143 9.15 14.99 7.55
N ILE A 144 9.05 16.31 7.43
CA ILE A 144 7.84 17.08 7.75
C ILE A 144 7.21 17.71 6.50
N GLY A 145 7.42 17.14 5.32
CA GLY A 145 6.79 17.58 4.07
C GLY A 145 5.58 16.72 3.71
N TYR A 146 4.45 17.37 3.39
CA TYR A 146 3.13 16.74 3.32
C TYR A 146 3.05 15.47 2.48
N HIS A 147 3.56 15.47 1.24
CA HIS A 147 3.67 14.27 0.37
C HIS A 147 5.12 13.95 -0.02
N VAL A 148 6.09 14.50 0.70
CA VAL A 148 7.51 14.42 0.35
C VAL A 148 8.37 13.90 1.52
N GLY A 149 7.78 13.12 2.43
CA GLY A 149 8.56 12.41 3.45
C GLY A 149 7.83 12.05 4.74
N THR A 150 6.61 12.55 4.95
CA THR A 150 5.69 12.10 6.02
C THR A 150 5.23 10.66 5.82
N VAL A 151 4.62 10.09 6.86
CA VAL A 151 3.99 8.76 6.86
C VAL A 151 2.48 8.94 6.97
N TRP A 152 1.74 8.25 6.11
CA TRP A 152 0.28 8.33 6.03
C TRP A 152 -0.34 6.98 6.37
N PRO A 153 -1.23 6.90 7.39
CA PRO A 153 -1.88 5.65 7.77
C PRO A 153 -2.68 5.00 6.63
N PHE A 154 -3.41 5.80 5.85
CA PHE A 154 -4.14 5.33 4.68
C PHE A 154 -3.24 4.63 3.65
N ASP A 155 -2.15 5.30 3.24
CA ASP A 155 -1.14 4.77 2.30
C ASP A 155 -0.54 3.46 2.83
N ASN A 156 -0.12 3.44 4.10
CA ASN A 156 0.44 2.25 4.74
C ASN A 156 -0.55 1.08 4.81
N SER A 157 -1.84 1.36 5.00
CA SER A 157 -2.88 0.31 4.98
C SER A 157 -3.04 -0.33 3.60
N ILE A 158 -2.93 0.48 2.53
CA ILE A 158 -2.97 0.00 1.14
C ILE A 158 -1.72 -0.81 0.83
N ILE A 159 -0.54 -0.33 1.26
CA ILE A 159 0.72 -1.05 1.10
C ILE A 159 0.66 -2.42 1.80
N ALA A 160 0.22 -2.46 3.06
CA ALA A 160 0.09 -3.70 3.81
C ALA A 160 -0.84 -4.70 3.11
N TRP A 161 -1.98 -4.22 2.57
CA TRP A 161 -2.88 -5.05 1.78
C TRP A 161 -2.24 -5.55 0.48
N GLY A 162 -1.47 -4.71 -0.22
CA GLY A 162 -0.73 -5.09 -1.42
C GLY A 162 0.32 -6.17 -1.14
N LEU A 163 1.11 -6.02 -0.08
CA LEU A 163 2.07 -7.02 0.37
C LEU A 163 1.38 -8.36 0.66
N GLY A 164 0.29 -8.34 1.43
CA GLY A 164 -0.49 -9.54 1.75
C GLY A 164 -1.05 -10.24 0.50
N ARG A 165 -1.53 -9.48 -0.49
CA ARG A 165 -2.02 -10.03 -1.78
C ARG A 165 -0.95 -10.73 -2.60
N TYR A 166 0.31 -10.33 -2.45
CA TYR A 166 1.45 -10.95 -3.12
C TYR A 166 2.13 -12.04 -2.26
N GLY A 167 1.58 -12.37 -1.09
CA GLY A 167 2.09 -13.42 -0.21
C GLY A 167 3.15 -12.97 0.79
N TYR A 168 3.53 -11.68 0.79
CA TYR A 168 4.52 -11.08 1.71
C TYR A 168 3.88 -10.73 3.06
N ARG A 169 3.46 -11.78 3.79
CA ARG A 169 2.61 -11.63 5.00
C ARG A 169 3.38 -11.18 6.23
N GLU A 170 4.65 -11.57 6.34
CA GLU A 170 5.53 -11.11 7.43
C GLU A 170 5.81 -9.60 7.25
N GLU A 171 6.05 -9.17 6.03
CA GLU A 171 6.28 -7.79 5.63
C GLU A 171 5.04 -6.93 5.83
N ALA A 172 3.86 -7.43 5.41
CA ALA A 172 2.58 -6.80 5.71
C ALA A 172 2.39 -6.65 7.22
N GLY A 173 2.72 -7.70 7.99
CA GLY A 173 2.66 -7.70 9.44
C GLY A 173 3.54 -6.64 10.11
N ARG A 174 4.74 -6.38 9.58
CA ARG A 174 5.63 -5.30 10.05
C ARG A 174 4.99 -3.92 9.91
N ILE A 175 4.25 -3.66 8.83
CA ILE A 175 3.52 -2.41 8.64
C ILE A 175 2.32 -2.33 9.60
N CYS A 176 1.57 -3.41 9.75
CA CYS A 176 0.46 -3.48 10.71
C CYS A 176 0.92 -3.16 12.14
N ASP A 177 2.01 -3.79 12.59
CA ASP A 177 2.60 -3.55 13.91
C ASP A 177 3.05 -2.09 14.07
N ALA A 178 3.74 -1.52 13.08
CA ALA A 178 4.20 -0.14 13.13
C ALA A 178 3.04 0.88 13.22
N MET A 179 1.96 0.68 12.44
CA MET A 179 0.76 1.52 12.50
C MET A 179 0.04 1.41 13.84
N LEU A 180 -0.10 0.21 14.39
CA LEU A 180 -0.73 0.00 15.69
C LEU A 180 0.12 0.58 16.82
N ALA A 181 1.44 0.41 16.76
CA ALA A 181 2.36 1.06 17.69
C ALA A 181 2.26 2.59 17.61
N ALA A 182 2.18 3.18 16.41
CA ALA A 182 1.98 4.61 16.24
C ALA A 182 0.64 5.07 16.84
N SER A 183 -0.43 4.30 16.68
CA SER A 183 -1.76 4.67 17.20
C SER A 183 -1.81 4.89 18.72
N HIS A 184 -0.93 4.25 19.49
CA HIS A 184 -0.82 4.45 20.94
C HIS A 184 -0.38 5.88 21.32
N TYR A 185 0.30 6.58 20.41
CA TYR A 185 0.70 7.98 20.60
C TYR A 185 -0.36 8.98 20.15
N PHE A 186 -1.43 8.51 19.52
CA PHE A 186 -2.52 9.33 19.01
C PHE A 186 -3.88 8.93 19.62
N ASP A 187 -3.88 8.48 20.87
CA ASP A 187 -5.08 8.04 21.61
C ASP A 187 -5.93 6.99 20.85
N GLY A 188 -5.27 6.10 20.11
CA GLY A 188 -5.91 5.08 19.27
C GLY A 188 -6.50 5.61 17.95
N ARG A 189 -6.31 6.90 17.64
CA ARG A 189 -6.88 7.59 16.49
C ARG A 189 -5.78 8.03 15.55
N LEU A 190 -5.44 7.17 14.58
CA LEU A 190 -4.43 7.47 13.58
C LEU A 190 -4.76 8.80 12.85
N PRO A 191 -3.81 9.77 12.82
CA PRO A 191 -4.02 11.07 12.18
C PRO A 191 -3.97 10.94 10.66
N GLU A 192 -4.26 12.03 9.93
CA GLU A 192 -4.04 12.09 8.48
C GLU A 192 -2.62 11.68 8.07
N ALA A 193 -1.63 12.27 8.73
CA ALA A 193 -0.23 12.04 8.51
C ALA A 193 0.55 12.38 9.78
N PHE A 194 1.74 11.82 9.90
CA PHE A 194 2.72 12.20 10.92
C PHE A 194 4.12 12.31 10.29
N ALA A 195 5.02 13.01 10.96
CA ALA A 195 6.35 13.25 10.44
C ALA A 195 7.09 11.93 10.25
N GLY A 196 7.82 11.81 9.15
CA GLY A 196 8.41 10.54 8.79
C GLY A 196 9.63 10.15 9.60
N TYR A 197 10.20 10.99 10.48
CA TYR A 197 11.47 10.73 11.18
C TYR A 197 11.70 9.27 11.58
N ALA A 198 12.93 8.79 11.39
CA ALA A 198 13.29 7.43 11.78
C ALA A 198 12.95 7.20 13.26
N ARG A 199 12.36 6.05 13.58
CA ARG A 199 11.94 5.68 14.94
C ARG A 199 13.09 5.73 15.93
N SER A 200 14.31 5.39 15.49
CA SER A 200 15.55 5.49 16.26
C SER A 200 15.95 6.92 16.63
N ARG A 201 15.47 7.93 15.89
CA ARG A 201 15.80 9.34 16.11
C ARG A 201 14.89 10.03 17.13
N THR A 202 13.61 9.70 17.14
CA THR A 202 12.61 10.43 17.95
C THR A 202 12.02 9.61 19.09
N GLY A 203 11.99 8.28 19.00
CA GLY A 203 11.36 7.41 20.01
C GLY A 203 9.83 7.46 20.05
N TYR A 204 9.20 8.40 19.34
CA TYR A 204 7.75 8.54 19.13
C TYR A 204 7.45 9.07 17.71
N PRO A 205 6.26 8.81 17.13
CA PRO A 205 5.85 9.42 15.87
C PRO A 205 5.54 10.91 16.09
N VAL A 206 6.36 11.79 15.51
CA VAL A 206 6.21 13.24 15.70
C VAL A 206 4.97 13.72 14.95
N GLU A 207 4.10 14.47 15.63
CA GLU A 207 2.87 15.00 15.04
C GLU A 207 3.17 15.92 13.86
N TYR A 208 2.34 15.83 12.82
CA TYR A 208 2.38 16.78 11.71
C TYR A 208 1.52 18.00 12.06
N PRO A 209 2.07 19.23 12.11
CA PRO A 209 1.41 20.39 12.73
C PRO A 209 0.03 20.80 12.19
N THR A 210 -0.34 20.34 10.99
CA THR A 210 -1.61 20.69 10.33
C THR A 210 -2.46 19.46 9.99
N ALA A 211 -2.12 18.28 10.54
CA ALA A 211 -2.88 17.07 10.26
C ALA A 211 -4.29 17.16 10.84
N CYS A 212 -5.27 16.78 10.03
CA CYS A 212 -6.61 16.52 10.54
C CYS A 212 -6.59 15.27 11.44
N SER A 213 -7.20 15.34 12.63
CA SER A 213 -7.33 14.21 13.54
C SER A 213 -8.76 14.15 14.13
N PRO A 214 -9.60 13.17 13.73
CA PRO A 214 -9.36 12.11 12.75
C PRO A 214 -9.68 12.62 11.34
N GLN A 215 -8.92 12.15 10.35
CA GLN A 215 -9.20 12.40 8.94
C GLN A 215 -9.93 11.22 8.32
N ALA A 216 -10.87 11.48 7.41
CA ALA A 216 -11.81 10.48 6.90
C ALA A 216 -11.14 9.26 6.23
N TRP A 217 -10.07 9.45 5.46
CA TRP A 217 -9.31 8.36 4.83
C TRP A 217 -8.55 7.51 5.85
N SER A 218 -8.01 8.16 6.89
CA SER A 218 -7.24 7.46 7.93
C SER A 218 -8.11 6.58 8.82
N SER A 219 -9.42 6.88 8.93
CA SER A 219 -10.39 6.08 9.70
C SER A 219 -10.59 4.65 9.17
N GLY A 220 -10.33 4.41 7.88
CA GLY A 220 -10.40 3.07 7.28
C GLY A 220 -9.19 2.19 7.60
N THR A 221 -8.08 2.79 8.03
CA THR A 221 -6.79 2.09 8.25
C THR A 221 -6.95 0.92 9.22
N PRO A 222 -7.49 1.08 10.45
CA PRO A 222 -7.57 -0.04 11.41
C PRO A 222 -8.38 -1.22 10.87
N LEU A 223 -9.47 -0.96 10.14
CA LEU A 223 -10.31 -2.00 9.55
C LEU A 223 -9.57 -2.78 8.46
N LEU A 224 -8.81 -2.09 7.61
CA LEU A 224 -8.02 -2.77 6.58
C LEU A 224 -6.85 -3.56 7.20
N LEU A 225 -6.17 -3.04 8.22
CA LEU A 225 -5.12 -3.76 8.93
C LEU A 225 -5.65 -5.03 9.61
N LEU A 226 -6.84 -4.97 10.23
CA LEU A 226 -7.52 -6.17 10.76
C LEU A 226 -7.77 -7.21 9.66
N ARG A 227 -8.24 -6.76 8.49
CA ARG A 227 -8.45 -7.63 7.32
C ARG A 227 -7.14 -8.29 6.86
N VAL A 228 -6.03 -7.53 6.84
CA VAL A 228 -4.69 -8.02 6.49
C VAL A 228 -4.24 -9.10 7.49
N MET A 229 -4.27 -8.80 8.79
CA MET A 229 -3.76 -9.70 9.82
C MET A 229 -4.57 -11.00 9.95
N LEU A 230 -5.87 -10.95 9.72
CA LEU A 230 -6.74 -12.14 9.73
C LEU A 230 -6.84 -12.83 8.36
N GLY A 231 -6.24 -12.26 7.31
CA GLY A 231 -6.28 -12.77 5.94
C GLY A 231 -7.69 -13.03 5.43
N LEU A 232 -8.60 -12.07 5.66
CA LEU A 232 -10.01 -12.23 5.32
C LEU A 232 -10.23 -12.01 3.82
N GLU A 233 -10.63 -13.06 3.11
CA GLU A 233 -10.97 -13.00 1.68
C GLU A 233 -12.35 -13.61 1.37
N PRO A 234 -13.35 -12.78 1.02
CA PRO A 234 -14.63 -13.26 0.55
C PRO A 234 -14.53 -14.01 -0.79
N GLN A 235 -14.95 -15.28 -0.81
CA GLN A 235 -14.98 -16.12 -2.01
C GLN A 235 -16.36 -16.76 -2.20
N GLY A 236 -17.22 -16.07 -2.97
CA GLY A 236 -18.58 -16.53 -3.24
C GLY A 236 -19.38 -16.61 -1.94
N GLU A 237 -19.80 -17.82 -1.57
CA GLU A 237 -20.58 -18.10 -0.37
C GLU A 237 -19.68 -18.42 0.85
N HIS A 238 -18.36 -18.29 0.73
CA HIS A 238 -17.40 -18.58 1.80
C HIS A 238 -16.58 -17.33 2.17
N LEU A 239 -16.13 -17.29 3.42
CA LEU A 239 -15.08 -16.38 3.89
C LEU A 239 -13.82 -17.21 4.13
N ILE A 240 -12.78 -16.97 3.34
CA ILE A 240 -11.45 -17.51 3.65
C ILE A 240 -10.89 -16.71 4.81
N ILE A 241 -10.40 -17.42 5.81
CA ILE A 241 -9.75 -16.88 6.99
C ILE A 241 -8.39 -17.55 7.06
N ASP A 242 -7.34 -16.76 6.87
CA ASP A 242 -5.97 -17.22 6.87
C ASP A 242 -5.12 -16.21 7.66
N PRO A 243 -5.05 -16.34 8.99
CA PRO A 243 -4.42 -15.33 9.83
C PRO A 243 -2.90 -15.35 9.76
N ALA A 244 -2.29 -14.18 9.61
CA ALA A 244 -0.87 -13.92 9.85
C ALA A 244 -0.74 -12.73 10.81
N VAL A 245 -0.87 -13.03 12.11
CA VAL A 245 -0.80 -12.02 13.16
C VAL A 245 0.67 -11.73 13.49
N PRO A 246 1.10 -10.46 13.51
CA PRO A 246 2.48 -10.10 13.83
C PRO A 246 2.94 -10.64 15.19
N PRO A 247 4.24 -11.00 15.34
CA PRO A 247 4.79 -11.40 16.63
C PRO A 247 4.52 -10.38 17.73
N GLY A 248 4.18 -10.85 18.94
CA GLY A 248 3.94 -9.99 20.11
C GLY A 248 2.53 -9.42 20.24
N MET A 249 1.68 -9.53 19.22
CA MET A 249 0.29 -9.04 19.27
C MET A 249 -0.66 -9.98 20.02
N GLY A 250 -0.23 -11.20 20.33
CA GLY A 250 -1.03 -12.16 21.09
C GLY A 250 -2.16 -12.75 20.26
N ARG A 251 -3.40 -12.34 20.51
CA ARG A 251 -4.60 -12.89 19.86
C ARG A 251 -5.44 -11.76 19.29
N VAL A 252 -5.85 -11.91 18.03
CA VAL A 252 -6.77 -11.01 17.34
C VAL A 252 -8.01 -11.80 16.96
N GLU A 253 -9.18 -11.26 17.27
CA GLU A 253 -10.46 -11.89 17.01
C GLU A 253 -11.42 -10.88 16.40
N LEU A 254 -12.12 -11.29 15.36
CA LEU A 254 -13.24 -10.57 14.79
C LEU A 254 -14.44 -11.51 14.77
N LEU A 255 -15.39 -11.26 15.64
CA LEU A 255 -16.57 -12.10 15.85
C LEU A 255 -17.73 -11.66 14.96
N ASP A 256 -18.66 -12.57 14.72
CA ASP A 256 -19.96 -12.30 14.10
C ASP A 256 -19.89 -11.65 12.70
N ILE A 257 -18.87 -11.96 11.90
CA ILE A 257 -18.65 -11.35 10.58
C ILE A 257 -19.81 -11.73 9.65
N PRO A 258 -20.68 -10.79 9.24
CA PRO A 258 -21.80 -11.10 8.39
C PRO A 258 -21.35 -11.20 6.93
N GLY A 259 -21.99 -12.08 6.17
CA GLY A 259 -21.81 -12.17 4.72
C GLY A 259 -22.69 -13.22 4.09
N ARG A 260 -22.36 -13.61 2.86
CA ARG A 260 -23.06 -14.69 2.15
C ARG A 260 -22.92 -16.05 2.83
N TRP A 261 -21.85 -16.21 3.60
CA TRP A 261 -21.58 -17.32 4.51
C TRP A 261 -22.42 -17.30 5.81
N GLY A 262 -23.41 -16.41 5.94
CA GLY A 262 -24.13 -16.21 7.20
C GLY A 262 -23.32 -15.37 8.19
N ARG A 263 -22.95 -15.95 9.33
CA ARG A 263 -22.08 -15.33 10.35
C ARG A 263 -20.94 -16.29 10.68
N VAL A 264 -19.71 -15.78 10.69
CA VAL A 264 -18.50 -16.54 10.99
C VAL A 264 -17.57 -15.70 11.85
N ASP A 265 -16.87 -16.34 12.78
CA ASP A 265 -15.80 -15.73 13.58
C ASP A 265 -14.44 -15.95 12.91
N ALA A 266 -13.58 -14.95 12.95
CA ALA A 266 -12.19 -15.04 12.51
C ALA A 266 -11.23 -14.83 13.68
N LEU A 267 -10.32 -15.78 13.86
CA LEU A 267 -9.39 -15.79 14.98
C LEU A 267 -7.97 -15.98 14.47
N GLY A 268 -7.05 -15.12 14.90
CA GLY A 268 -5.63 -15.23 14.66
C GLY A 268 -4.83 -15.16 15.95
N ARG A 269 -3.70 -15.86 16.01
CA ARG A 269 -2.73 -15.77 17.11
C ARG A 269 -1.34 -15.53 16.54
N SER A 270 -0.58 -14.66 17.20
CA SER A 270 0.85 -14.51 16.94
C SER A 270 1.54 -15.79 17.36
N ARG A 271 2.38 -16.37 16.49
CA ARG A 271 3.25 -17.48 16.88
C ARG A 271 4.33 -16.94 17.83
N GLY A 272 4.55 -17.61 18.95
CA GLY A 272 5.63 -17.25 19.88
C GLY A 272 6.99 -17.68 19.34
N SER A 273 8.07 -17.07 19.82
CA SER A 273 9.44 -17.51 19.52
C SER A 273 9.72 -18.95 19.97
N GLN A 274 8.92 -19.52 20.89
CA GLN A 274 9.03 -20.92 21.33
C GLN A 274 8.39 -21.94 20.38
N ASP A 275 7.50 -21.52 19.47
CA ASP A 275 6.81 -22.44 18.55
C ASP A 275 7.65 -22.80 17.31
N GLN A 276 8.79 -22.13 17.10
CA GLN A 276 9.70 -22.42 15.98
C GLN A 276 10.74 -23.52 16.29
N GLU A 277 10.99 -23.84 17.57
CA GLU A 277 12.02 -24.82 17.97
C GLU A 277 11.51 -26.27 18.02
N THR A 278 10.19 -26.51 17.91
CA THR A 278 9.60 -27.87 18.03
C THR A 278 9.26 -28.53 16.69
N GLY A 279 9.66 -27.94 15.57
CA GLY A 279 9.39 -28.44 14.21
C GLY A 279 10.63 -28.92 13.43
N GLY A 280 11.65 -29.45 14.11
CA GLY A 280 12.84 -30.06 13.52
C GLY A 280 12.81 -31.58 13.58
#